data_AF-A0AAW2ZPB7-F1
#
_entry.id   AF-A0AAW2ZPB7-F1
#
_cell.length_a   1.000
_cell.length_b   1.000
_cell.length_c   1.000
_cell.angle_alpha   90.00
_cell.angle_beta   90.00
_cell.angle_gamma   90.00
#
_symmetry.space_group_name_H-M   'P 1'
#
loop_
_entity.id
_entity.type
_entity.pdbx_description
1 polymer ?
#
loop_
_entity_poly.entity_id
_entity_poly.type
_entity_poly.pdbx_seq_one_letter_code
_entity_poly.pdbx_strand_id
1 'polypeptide(L)'
;MFRLFVILSLLAILAQVHSAVDNGGQYDSLLNSEELYPEFKSPKFVLWSNASGPNIILPNGTVKIVDTYWLGLNAWNKTKKIEERLTSTLFKDHIPYIHINNFNNMNPITCRQAIAFDKKILSIMKSSFAVIDFESDWDVTTTLVGTKKGSDCLEKRIKLWRKSKNFVLLSSVTLEQVDAQYETFSKLSHMFDLHSVVHHVVSHTSDCTWRTDGGNMTKNGKSFEEALNIVQELMSKQDKISRLTRDKKSFVVGDAAITSCSWDGVGQSRILSQMVDKMCDLIKNRGFHGMNLRSYSPHPQLRSLGHNNEGKYVWGSNADAKNQLQRGHDLAVRIMTNMETACKDTTPVTVKDFITIKKHLKASEDVLSVIIDPIENIKQVVAIPSNWKGHFIELVKSSTNPHEYSADIKSRKILKSSTVKIVVTRRPPLPDKITILDW
;
A
#
# COMPACT_ATOMS: atom_id res chain seq x y z
N MET A 1 45.08 41.11 -24.04
CA MET A 1 44.19 41.34 -22.87
C MET A 1 42.92 40.48 -22.88
N PHE A 2 42.16 40.42 -23.98
CA PHE A 2 40.88 39.68 -24.03
C PHE A 2 40.98 38.15 -23.84
N ARG A 3 42.08 37.50 -24.29
CA ARG A 3 42.25 36.04 -24.14
C ARG A 3 42.62 35.58 -22.72
N LEU A 4 43.22 36.46 -21.90
CA LEU A 4 43.57 36.14 -20.52
C LEU A 4 42.32 36.19 -19.61
N PHE A 5 41.39 37.08 -19.90
CA PHE A 5 40.12 37.22 -19.16
C PHE A 5 39.18 36.02 -19.35
N VAL A 6 39.14 35.43 -20.56
CA VAL A 6 38.30 34.25 -20.84
C VAL A 6 38.84 33.00 -20.15
N ILE A 7 40.17 32.84 -20.08
CA ILE A 7 40.81 31.71 -19.39
C ILE A 7 40.66 31.83 -17.87
N LEU A 8 40.78 33.03 -17.30
CA LEU A 8 40.53 33.27 -15.87
C LEU A 8 39.07 33.07 -15.49
N SER A 9 38.12 33.40 -16.37
CA SER A 9 36.69 33.18 -16.15
C SER A 9 36.31 31.69 -16.22
N LEU A 10 36.91 30.91 -17.13
CA LEU A 10 36.71 29.46 -17.21
C LEU A 10 37.33 28.71 -16.03
N LEU A 11 38.49 29.17 -15.52
CA LEU A 11 39.12 28.59 -14.32
C LEU A 11 38.34 28.90 -13.04
N ALA A 12 37.71 30.09 -12.93
CA ALA A 12 36.82 30.41 -11.82
C ALA A 12 35.53 29.56 -11.82
N ILE A 13 34.97 29.26 -13.00
CA ILE A 13 33.79 28.39 -13.13
C ILE A 13 34.16 26.92 -12.83
N LEU A 14 35.32 26.44 -13.28
CA LEU A 14 35.79 25.09 -12.96
C LEU A 14 36.16 24.91 -11.48
N ALA A 15 36.67 25.96 -10.82
CA ALA A 15 36.93 25.96 -9.38
C ALA A 15 35.64 25.99 -8.55
N GLN A 16 34.59 26.70 -9.01
CA GLN A 16 33.26 26.65 -8.38
C GLN A 16 32.59 25.28 -8.55
N VAL A 17 32.77 24.62 -9.69
CA VAL A 17 32.26 23.25 -9.93
C VAL A 17 33.05 22.20 -9.13
N HIS A 18 34.36 22.35 -8.93
CA HIS A 18 35.12 21.45 -8.06
C HIS A 18 34.83 21.66 -6.56
N SER A 19 34.56 22.89 -6.10
CA SER A 19 34.16 23.11 -4.69
C SER A 19 32.74 22.60 -4.37
N ALA A 20 31.92 22.33 -5.39
CA ALA A 20 30.59 21.74 -5.24
C ALA A 20 30.60 20.19 -5.25
N VAL A 21 31.73 19.56 -5.59
CA VAL A 21 31.88 18.09 -5.62
C VAL A 21 32.58 17.55 -4.36
N ASP A 22 33.34 18.39 -3.63
CA ASP A 22 34.09 17.98 -2.43
C ASP A 22 33.44 18.30 -1.07
N ASN A 23 32.20 18.81 -1.04
CA ASN A 23 31.42 18.92 0.20
C ASN A 23 30.46 17.74 0.37
N GLY A 24 31.03 16.54 0.56
CA GLY A 24 30.34 15.31 0.96
C GLY A 24 29.82 15.34 2.41
N GLY A 25 29.23 16.46 2.86
CA GLY A 25 28.86 16.69 4.25
C GLY A 25 27.69 17.64 4.47
N GLN A 26 26.75 17.76 3.52
CA GLN A 26 25.59 18.65 3.65
C GLN A 26 24.26 18.09 3.15
N TYR A 27 24.10 16.76 3.15
CA TYR A 27 22.78 16.12 2.96
C TYR A 27 22.00 15.87 4.26
N ASP A 28 22.64 16.03 5.44
CA ASP A 28 21.98 15.82 6.74
C ASP A 28 21.19 17.03 7.26
N SER A 29 21.29 18.21 6.65
CA SER A 29 20.59 19.42 7.12
C SER A 29 19.28 19.75 6.38
N LEU A 30 18.90 18.98 5.35
CA LEU A 30 17.59 19.12 4.68
C LEU A 30 16.49 18.22 5.28
N LEU A 31 16.80 17.43 6.31
CA LEU A 31 15.83 16.59 7.02
C LEU A 31 15.22 17.25 8.28
N ASN A 32 15.62 18.49 8.61
CA ASN A 32 15.15 19.22 9.79
C ASN A 32 14.46 20.56 9.47
N SER A 33 13.92 20.77 8.26
CA SER A 33 12.97 21.86 8.05
C SER A 33 11.54 21.36 8.29
N GLU A 34 10.93 21.83 9.37
CA GLU A 34 9.49 21.70 9.67
C GLU A 34 8.57 22.36 8.61
N GLU A 35 9.08 22.68 7.41
CA GLU A 35 8.36 23.30 6.29
C GLU A 35 8.15 22.35 5.07
N LEU A 36 8.56 21.08 5.16
CA LEU A 36 8.66 20.21 3.98
C LEU A 36 7.36 19.54 3.49
N TYR A 37 6.22 19.71 4.17
CA TYR A 37 4.95 19.19 3.70
C TYR A 37 3.86 20.25 3.89
N PRO A 38 3.45 21.00 2.85
CA PRO A 38 2.17 21.71 2.93
C PRO A 38 1.11 20.66 3.26
N GLU A 39 0.31 20.91 4.30
CA GLU A 39 -0.73 19.97 4.72
C GLU A 39 -1.59 19.58 3.51
N PHE A 40 -1.70 18.27 3.25
CA PHE A 40 -2.63 17.80 2.23
C PHE A 40 -4.04 18.15 2.70
N LYS A 41 -4.82 18.79 1.82
CA LYS A 41 -6.25 19.01 2.08
C LYS A 41 -6.92 17.66 2.36
N SER A 42 -7.91 17.66 3.25
CA SER A 42 -8.71 16.48 3.56
C SER A 42 -9.12 15.74 2.29
N PRO A 43 -8.95 14.40 2.24
CA PRO A 43 -9.27 13.64 1.05
C PRO A 43 -10.76 13.79 0.71
N LYS A 44 -11.09 13.79 -0.58
CA LYS A 44 -12.49 13.85 -1.05
C LYS A 44 -13.23 12.54 -0.78
N PHE A 45 -12.48 11.46 -0.62
CA PHE A 45 -12.96 10.15 -0.21
C PHE A 45 -11.78 9.32 0.31
N VAL A 46 -12.06 8.27 1.05
CA VAL A 46 -11.10 7.18 1.31
C VAL A 46 -11.65 5.89 0.72
N LEU A 47 -10.83 5.20 -0.05
CA LEU A 47 -11.10 3.86 -0.58
C LEU A 47 -10.53 2.84 0.39
N TRP A 48 -11.39 2.06 1.02
CA TRP A 48 -10.95 1.00 1.94
C TRP A 48 -11.92 -0.15 1.90
N SER A 49 -11.42 -1.37 2.09
CA SER A 49 -12.25 -2.58 2.04
C SER A 49 -12.69 -3.01 3.44
N ASN A 50 -13.92 -3.51 3.55
CA ASN A 50 -14.36 -4.29 4.70
C ASN A 50 -14.42 -5.78 4.35
N ALA A 51 -14.94 -6.61 5.25
CA ALA A 51 -15.04 -8.06 5.03
C ALA A 51 -15.92 -8.47 3.82
N SER A 52 -16.81 -7.58 3.36
CA SER A 52 -17.71 -7.82 2.22
C SER A 52 -17.12 -7.34 0.90
N GLY A 53 -16.12 -6.45 0.91
CA GLY A 53 -15.45 -5.96 -0.29
C GLY A 53 -15.01 -4.50 -0.20
N PRO A 54 -14.63 -3.91 -1.34
CA PRO A 54 -14.16 -2.53 -1.41
C PRO A 54 -15.29 -1.52 -1.19
N ASN A 55 -14.99 -0.47 -0.44
CA ASN A 55 -15.90 0.64 -0.15
C ASN A 55 -15.23 1.98 -0.38
N ILE A 56 -16.04 2.97 -0.76
CA ILE A 56 -15.68 4.38 -0.72
C ILE A 56 -16.38 5.02 0.48
N ILE A 57 -15.58 5.69 1.31
CA ILE A 57 -16.04 6.48 2.44
C ILE A 57 -15.99 7.96 2.04
N LEU A 58 -17.13 8.64 2.08
CA LEU A 58 -17.30 10.04 1.73
C LEU A 58 -17.08 10.98 2.93
N PRO A 59 -16.89 12.31 2.75
CA PRO A 59 -16.53 13.25 3.82
C PRO A 59 -17.52 13.39 4.97
N ASN A 60 -18.74 12.87 4.84
CA ASN A 60 -19.71 12.81 5.93
C ASN A 60 -19.73 11.43 6.63
N GLY A 61 -18.76 10.56 6.34
CA GLY A 61 -18.70 9.18 6.83
C GLY A 61 -19.61 8.21 6.07
N THR A 62 -20.34 8.64 5.03
CA THR A 62 -21.19 7.75 4.24
C THR A 62 -20.34 6.71 3.54
N VAL A 63 -20.70 5.44 3.73
CA VAL A 63 -20.05 4.29 3.11
C VAL A 63 -20.86 3.83 1.90
N LYS A 64 -20.19 3.67 0.77
CA LYS A 64 -20.77 3.16 -0.48
C LYS A 64 -19.98 1.95 -0.96
N ILE A 65 -20.68 0.91 -1.42
CA ILE A 65 -20.04 -0.27 -2.02
C ILE A 65 -19.47 0.13 -3.38
N VAL A 66 -18.28 -0.38 -3.68
CA VAL A 66 -17.63 -0.19 -4.97
C VAL A 66 -17.82 -1.42 -5.84
N ASP A 67 -18.36 -1.22 -7.04
CA ASP A 67 -18.33 -2.24 -8.08
C ASP A 67 -17.17 -1.93 -9.05
N THR A 68 -16.18 -2.82 -9.09
CA THR A 68 -14.98 -2.66 -9.91
C THR A 68 -15.18 -3.22 -11.32
N TYR A 69 -14.83 -2.42 -12.34
CA TYR A 69 -14.94 -2.75 -13.75
C TYR A 69 -13.57 -2.68 -14.42
N TRP A 70 -13.10 -3.81 -14.95
CA TRP A 70 -11.90 -3.87 -15.78
C TRP A 70 -12.30 -3.88 -17.26
N LEU A 71 -12.19 -2.73 -17.91
CA LEU A 71 -12.66 -2.50 -19.28
C LEU A 71 -11.46 -2.44 -20.24
N GLY A 72 -11.13 -3.58 -20.84
CA GLY A 72 -10.11 -3.71 -21.89
C GLY A 72 -10.68 -3.64 -23.31
N LEU A 73 -9.86 -3.95 -24.33
CA LEU A 73 -10.25 -3.96 -25.76
C LEU A 73 -11.57 -4.71 -26.02
N ASN A 74 -11.72 -5.88 -25.38
CA ASN A 74 -12.91 -6.73 -25.53
C ASN A 74 -14.20 -6.10 -24.97
N ALA A 75 -14.09 -5.14 -24.05
CA ALA A 75 -15.26 -4.46 -23.48
C ALA A 75 -15.94 -3.54 -24.52
N TRP A 76 -15.18 -2.96 -25.45
CA TRP A 76 -15.71 -2.06 -26.47
C TRP A 76 -16.68 -2.76 -27.42
N ASN A 77 -16.43 -4.04 -27.73
CA ASN A 77 -17.34 -4.86 -28.54
C ASN A 77 -18.54 -5.38 -27.73
N LYS A 78 -18.52 -5.24 -26.40
CA LYS A 78 -19.57 -5.70 -25.48
C LYS A 78 -20.28 -4.54 -24.80
N THR A 79 -20.31 -3.38 -25.46
CA THR A 79 -20.81 -2.13 -24.87
C THR A 79 -22.15 -2.33 -24.17
N LYS A 80 -23.18 -2.86 -24.84
CA LYS A 80 -24.52 -3.11 -24.25
C LYS A 80 -24.48 -3.87 -22.91
N LYS A 81 -23.68 -4.93 -22.81
CA LYS A 81 -23.53 -5.72 -21.56
C LYS A 81 -22.87 -4.90 -20.45
N ILE A 82 -21.93 -4.02 -20.80
CA ILE A 82 -21.34 -3.07 -19.85
C ILE A 82 -22.38 -2.04 -19.40
N GLU A 83 -23.24 -1.56 -20.31
CA GLU A 83 -24.33 -0.62 -19.96
C GLU A 83 -25.30 -1.22 -18.96
N GLU A 84 -25.75 -2.46 -19.20
CA GLU A 84 -26.66 -3.18 -18.32
C GLU A 84 -26.07 -3.36 -16.91
N ARG A 85 -24.78 -3.73 -16.83
CA ARG A 85 -24.09 -3.89 -15.55
C ARG A 85 -23.93 -2.55 -14.82
N LEU A 86 -23.46 -1.51 -15.50
CA LEU A 86 -23.32 -0.18 -14.90
C LEU A 86 -24.66 0.37 -14.43
N THR A 87 -25.72 0.22 -15.23
CA THR A 87 -27.07 0.62 -14.83
C THR A 87 -27.52 -0.12 -13.57
N SER A 88 -27.23 -1.43 -13.47
CA SER A 88 -27.51 -2.20 -12.25
C SER A 88 -26.71 -1.72 -11.04
N THR A 89 -25.43 -1.38 -11.19
CA THR A 89 -24.60 -0.80 -10.12
C THR A 89 -25.21 0.51 -9.62
N LEU A 90 -25.59 1.40 -10.53
CA LEU A 90 -26.19 2.69 -10.19
C LEU A 90 -27.56 2.52 -9.52
N PHE A 91 -28.38 1.57 -9.98
CA PHE A 91 -29.67 1.25 -9.36
C PHE A 91 -29.53 0.73 -7.93
N LYS A 92 -28.45 0.02 -7.62
CA LYS A 92 -28.11 -0.46 -6.28
C LYS A 92 -27.46 0.61 -5.40
N ASP A 93 -27.30 1.84 -5.89
CA ASP A 93 -26.62 2.93 -5.18
C ASP A 93 -25.16 2.58 -4.83
N HIS A 94 -24.52 1.74 -5.67
CA HIS A 94 -23.09 1.45 -5.62
C HIS A 94 -22.31 2.47 -6.46
N ILE A 95 -21.04 2.68 -6.11
CA ILE A 95 -20.13 3.53 -6.89
C ILE A 95 -19.38 2.68 -7.92
N PRO A 96 -19.46 3.01 -9.22
CA PRO A 96 -18.61 2.38 -10.22
C PRO A 96 -17.14 2.81 -10.04
N TYR A 97 -16.25 1.84 -9.92
CA TYR A 97 -14.80 2.04 -10.08
C TYR A 97 -14.37 1.42 -11.39
N ILE A 98 -14.06 2.24 -12.38
CA ILE A 98 -13.82 1.82 -13.76
C ILE A 98 -12.33 1.92 -14.06
N HIS A 99 -11.66 0.77 -14.18
CA HIS A 99 -10.34 0.66 -14.78
C HIS A 99 -10.47 0.55 -16.30
N ILE A 100 -10.02 1.57 -17.01
CA ILE A 100 -9.93 1.56 -18.46
C ILE A 100 -8.53 1.06 -18.81
N ASN A 101 -8.42 -0.20 -19.23
CA ASN A 101 -7.14 -0.89 -19.43
C ASN A 101 -6.86 -1.20 -20.92
N ASN A 102 -5.63 -1.55 -21.27
CA ASN A 102 -5.14 -1.86 -22.63
C ASN A 102 -5.07 -0.69 -23.62
N PHE A 103 -4.92 0.54 -23.15
CA PHE A 103 -4.52 1.67 -24.00
C PHE A 103 -3.16 1.44 -24.65
N ASN A 104 -2.22 0.80 -23.94
CA ASN A 104 -0.91 0.47 -24.49
C ASN A 104 -0.97 -0.44 -25.72
N ASN A 105 -2.03 -1.24 -25.82
CA ASN A 105 -2.30 -2.19 -26.91
C ASN A 105 -3.19 -1.59 -28.01
N MET A 106 -3.42 -0.26 -28.00
CA MET A 106 -4.21 0.42 -29.02
C MET A 106 -3.44 0.62 -30.33
N ASN A 107 -4.20 0.83 -31.41
CA ASN A 107 -3.73 1.38 -32.67
C ASN A 107 -4.57 2.63 -33.03
N PRO A 108 -4.21 3.43 -34.06
CA PRO A 108 -4.98 4.63 -34.39
C PRO A 108 -6.47 4.39 -34.72
N ILE A 109 -6.83 3.19 -35.20
CA ILE A 109 -8.22 2.80 -35.49
C ILE A 109 -9.00 2.61 -34.18
N THR A 110 -8.37 2.04 -33.16
CA THR A 110 -9.02 1.79 -31.86
C THR A 110 -9.28 3.06 -31.05
N CYS A 111 -8.58 4.18 -31.33
CA CYS A 111 -8.84 5.45 -30.63
C CYS A 111 -10.29 5.95 -30.84
N ARG A 112 -10.80 5.91 -32.09
CA ARG A 112 -12.18 6.35 -32.38
C ARG A 112 -13.20 5.45 -31.68
N GLN A 113 -12.96 4.14 -31.69
CA GLN A 113 -13.82 3.16 -31.02
C GLN A 113 -13.85 3.39 -29.50
N ALA A 114 -12.69 3.63 -28.90
CA ALA A 114 -12.59 3.91 -27.47
C ALA A 114 -13.26 5.23 -27.07
N ILE A 115 -13.14 6.29 -27.88
CA ILE A 115 -13.86 7.54 -27.66
C ILE A 115 -15.39 7.33 -27.79
N ALA A 116 -15.84 6.53 -28.75
CA ALA A 116 -17.26 6.21 -28.91
C ALA A 116 -17.79 5.40 -27.71
N PHE A 117 -17.00 4.43 -27.25
CA PHE A 117 -17.28 3.67 -26.03
C PHE A 117 -17.40 4.60 -24.82
N ASP A 118 -16.41 5.46 -24.58
CA ASP A 118 -16.41 6.42 -23.46
C ASP A 118 -17.64 7.32 -23.48
N LYS A 119 -18.01 7.87 -24.65
CA LYS A 119 -19.24 8.68 -24.79
C LYS A 119 -20.49 7.91 -24.36
N LYS A 120 -20.55 6.62 -24.69
CA LYS A 120 -21.68 5.78 -24.32
C LYS A 120 -21.70 5.50 -22.82
N ILE A 121 -20.57 5.14 -22.22
CA ILE A 121 -20.45 4.94 -20.77
C ILE A 121 -20.81 6.21 -19.99
N LEU A 122 -20.31 7.37 -20.43
CA LEU A 122 -20.65 8.66 -19.86
C LEU A 122 -22.15 8.97 -19.89
N SER A 123 -22.83 8.63 -20.99
CA SER A 123 -24.28 8.86 -21.12
C SER A 123 -25.11 8.07 -20.10
N ILE A 124 -24.59 6.94 -19.63
CA ILE A 124 -25.27 6.06 -18.66
C ILE A 124 -25.07 6.58 -17.24
N MET A 125 -23.84 6.98 -16.90
CA MET A 125 -23.53 7.44 -15.55
C MET A 125 -24.13 8.81 -15.22
N LYS A 126 -24.43 9.64 -16.22
CA LYS A 126 -25.07 10.95 -16.05
C LYS A 126 -24.35 11.77 -14.96
N SER A 127 -25.05 12.12 -13.89
CA SER A 127 -24.56 12.87 -12.73
C SER A 127 -24.16 11.98 -11.55
N SER A 128 -24.04 10.66 -11.73
CA SER A 128 -23.61 9.75 -10.66
C SER A 128 -22.14 9.98 -10.33
N PHE A 129 -21.77 9.78 -9.07
CA PHE A 129 -20.37 9.77 -8.68
C PHE A 129 -19.70 8.48 -9.18
N ALA A 130 -18.49 8.58 -9.73
CA ALA A 130 -17.70 7.44 -10.17
C ALA A 130 -16.20 7.73 -10.08
N VAL A 131 -15.41 6.66 -9.94
CA VAL A 131 -13.94 6.72 -9.98
C VAL A 131 -13.48 6.08 -11.27
N ILE A 132 -12.71 6.82 -12.08
CA ILE A 132 -12.27 6.38 -13.40
C ILE A 132 -10.75 6.33 -13.41
N ASP A 133 -10.21 5.12 -13.45
CA ASP A 133 -8.78 4.86 -13.46
C ASP A 133 -8.29 4.57 -14.88
N PHE A 134 -7.48 5.47 -15.42
CA PHE A 134 -6.95 5.36 -16.76
C PHE A 134 -5.64 4.59 -16.79
N GLU A 135 -5.67 3.46 -17.50
CA GLU A 135 -4.58 2.58 -17.94
C GLU A 135 -3.59 2.19 -16.85
N SER A 136 -3.34 0.89 -16.67
CA SER A 136 -2.13 0.44 -15.98
C SER A 136 -0.98 0.39 -16.98
N ASP A 137 0.20 0.87 -16.58
CA ASP A 137 1.48 0.71 -17.30
C ASP A 137 1.79 1.78 -18.37
N TRP A 138 1.44 3.04 -18.13
CA TRP A 138 1.79 4.13 -19.05
C TRP A 138 3.30 4.15 -19.34
N ASP A 139 3.64 4.45 -20.59
CA ASP A 139 4.99 4.77 -21.05
C ASP A 139 6.07 3.70 -20.81
N VAL A 140 5.69 2.42 -20.72
CA VAL A 140 6.67 1.36 -21.01
C VAL A 140 7.12 1.54 -22.48
N THR A 141 8.44 1.54 -22.70
CA THR A 141 9.19 2.07 -23.87
C THR A 141 8.80 1.58 -25.29
N THR A 142 7.71 0.83 -25.43
CA THR A 142 7.23 0.24 -26.69
C THR A 142 5.75 0.53 -26.98
N THR A 143 5.11 1.43 -26.24
CA THR A 143 3.65 1.62 -26.27
C THR A 143 3.21 2.79 -27.16
N LEU A 144 2.00 2.68 -27.76
CA LEU A 144 1.42 3.76 -28.59
C LEU A 144 1.29 5.07 -27.80
N VAL A 145 1.08 5.00 -26.48
CA VAL A 145 0.90 6.16 -25.59
C VAL A 145 2.09 7.13 -25.66
N GLY A 146 3.31 6.60 -25.81
CA GLY A 146 4.53 7.41 -26.00
C GLY A 146 4.63 8.10 -27.36
N THR A 147 3.74 7.80 -28.31
CA THR A 147 3.67 8.49 -29.61
C THR A 147 2.73 9.70 -29.53
N LYS A 148 2.95 10.71 -30.38
CA LYS A 148 2.05 11.87 -30.50
C LYS A 148 0.57 11.47 -30.69
N LYS A 149 0.29 10.49 -31.55
CA LYS A 149 -1.09 10.03 -31.82
C LYS A 149 -1.73 9.35 -30.60
N GLY A 150 -0.96 8.57 -29.84
CA GLY A 150 -1.46 7.92 -28.62
C GLY A 150 -1.70 8.92 -27.51
N SER A 151 -0.75 9.83 -27.28
CA SER A 151 -0.86 10.93 -26.32
C SER A 151 -2.08 11.82 -26.63
N ASP A 152 -2.25 12.26 -27.89
CA ASP A 152 -3.42 13.05 -28.33
C ASP A 152 -4.74 12.30 -28.11
N CYS A 153 -4.75 10.98 -28.30
CA CYS A 153 -5.94 10.15 -28.07
C CYS A 153 -6.30 10.10 -26.59
N LEU A 154 -5.31 9.83 -25.74
CA LEU A 154 -5.47 9.77 -24.29
C LEU A 154 -5.94 11.12 -23.74
N GLU A 155 -5.33 12.22 -24.17
CA GLU A 155 -5.73 13.58 -23.82
C GLU A 155 -7.21 13.86 -24.19
N LYS A 156 -7.63 13.47 -25.41
CA LYS A 156 -9.03 13.61 -25.84
C LYS A 156 -10.00 12.81 -24.99
N ARG A 157 -9.63 11.60 -24.59
CA ARG A 157 -10.44 10.77 -23.70
C ARG A 157 -10.52 11.43 -22.32
N ILE A 158 -9.41 11.83 -21.70
CA ILE A 158 -9.41 12.52 -20.41
C ILE A 158 -10.31 13.77 -20.45
N LYS A 159 -10.17 14.62 -21.49
CA LYS A 159 -11.02 15.80 -21.69
C LYS A 159 -12.50 15.46 -21.82
N LEU A 160 -12.84 14.33 -22.43
CA LEU A 160 -14.22 13.87 -22.54
C LEU A 160 -14.80 13.52 -21.16
N TRP A 161 -14.06 12.80 -20.34
CA TRP A 161 -14.47 12.43 -18.98
C TRP A 161 -14.53 13.62 -18.02
N ARG A 162 -13.62 14.59 -18.17
CA ARG A 162 -13.61 15.85 -17.40
C ARG A 162 -14.83 16.75 -17.61
N LYS A 163 -15.69 16.47 -18.60
CA LYS A 163 -16.95 17.21 -18.78
C LYS A 163 -17.92 17.02 -17.61
N SER A 164 -17.79 15.94 -16.84
CA SER A 164 -18.54 15.73 -15.61
C SER A 164 -17.70 16.11 -14.39
N LYS A 165 -18.29 16.88 -13.48
CA LYS A 165 -17.68 17.23 -12.19
C LYS A 165 -17.81 16.14 -11.14
N ASN A 166 -18.60 15.09 -11.42
CA ASN A 166 -18.92 14.04 -10.46
C ASN A 166 -17.96 12.84 -10.57
N PHE A 167 -16.99 12.90 -11.49
CA PHE A 167 -15.98 11.87 -11.63
C PHE A 167 -14.67 12.27 -10.98
N VAL A 168 -14.05 11.32 -10.31
CA VAL A 168 -12.64 11.37 -9.93
C VAL A 168 -11.86 10.64 -10.99
N LEU A 169 -10.95 11.34 -11.67
CA LEU A 169 -10.07 10.73 -12.66
C LEU A 169 -8.73 10.39 -12.02
N LEU A 170 -8.31 9.15 -12.17
CA LEU A 170 -7.03 8.63 -11.73
C LEU A 170 -6.16 8.27 -12.94
N SER A 171 -4.86 8.42 -12.78
CA SER A 171 -3.86 7.88 -13.72
C SER A 171 -3.12 6.72 -13.06
N SER A 172 -3.21 5.50 -13.58
CA SER A 172 -2.50 4.36 -13.00
C SER A 172 -1.12 4.19 -13.61
N VAL A 173 -0.07 4.16 -12.78
CA VAL A 173 1.31 3.99 -13.24
C VAL A 173 2.02 2.92 -12.41
N THR A 174 2.80 2.05 -13.06
CA THR A 174 3.49 0.93 -12.39
C THR A 174 4.61 1.40 -11.49
N LEU A 175 5.31 2.44 -11.94
CA LEU A 175 6.50 3.01 -11.32
C LEU A 175 7.68 2.03 -11.24
N GLU A 176 7.70 1.00 -12.10
CA GLU A 176 8.78 0.01 -12.20
C GLU A 176 10.01 0.53 -12.96
N GLN A 177 9.84 1.47 -13.88
CA GLN A 177 10.90 1.93 -14.79
C GLN A 177 11.64 3.18 -14.28
N VAL A 178 12.73 3.58 -14.92
CA VAL A 178 13.43 4.85 -14.57
C VAL A 178 12.57 6.07 -14.92
N ASP A 179 12.77 7.18 -14.20
CA ASP A 179 11.91 8.38 -14.30
C ASP A 179 11.78 8.92 -15.74
N ALA A 180 12.86 8.84 -16.54
CA ALA A 180 12.88 9.29 -17.94
C ALA A 180 11.92 8.51 -18.86
N GLN A 181 11.48 7.33 -18.46
CA GLN A 181 10.53 6.54 -19.24
C GLN A 181 9.08 6.99 -19.03
N TYR A 182 8.78 7.93 -18.12
CA TYR A 182 7.40 8.35 -17.83
C TYR A 182 7.03 9.72 -18.41
N GLU A 183 7.56 10.07 -19.59
CA GLU A 183 7.43 11.42 -20.16
C GLU A 183 5.95 11.81 -20.45
N THR A 184 5.14 10.92 -21.01
CA THR A 184 3.73 11.21 -21.31
C THR A 184 2.92 11.34 -20.03
N PHE A 185 3.14 10.45 -19.07
CA PHE A 185 2.56 10.51 -17.73
C PHE A 185 2.89 11.85 -17.09
N SER A 186 4.15 12.27 -17.04
CA SER A 186 4.56 13.56 -16.51
C SER A 186 3.80 14.72 -17.17
N LYS A 187 3.66 14.70 -18.50
CA LYS A 187 2.94 15.74 -19.26
C LYS A 187 1.44 15.79 -18.98
N LEU A 188 0.77 14.65 -18.89
CA LEU A 188 -0.70 14.57 -18.77
C LEU A 188 -1.19 14.47 -17.31
N SER A 189 -0.30 14.23 -16.35
CA SER A 189 -0.60 14.06 -14.92
C SER A 189 -1.45 15.19 -14.33
N HIS A 190 -1.24 16.42 -14.78
CA HIS A 190 -1.99 17.59 -14.33
C HIS A 190 -3.49 17.49 -14.62
N MET A 191 -3.89 16.68 -15.62
CA MET A 191 -5.28 16.48 -16.02
C MET A 191 -6.06 15.52 -15.09
N PHE A 192 -5.41 14.83 -14.17
CA PHE A 192 -6.01 13.88 -13.22
C PHE A 192 -6.22 14.49 -11.84
N ASP A 193 -7.18 13.95 -11.09
CA ASP A 193 -7.42 14.37 -9.71
C ASP A 193 -6.42 13.74 -8.76
N LEU A 194 -6.12 12.46 -8.96
CA LEU A 194 -5.20 11.67 -8.14
C LEU A 194 -4.35 10.76 -9.03
N HIS A 195 -3.28 10.23 -8.47
CA HIS A 195 -2.49 9.17 -9.11
C HIS A 195 -2.81 7.82 -8.49
N SER A 196 -2.99 6.81 -9.32
CA SER A 196 -3.23 5.43 -8.91
C SER A 196 -1.93 4.63 -9.05
N VAL A 197 -1.68 3.73 -8.11
CA VAL A 197 -0.63 2.72 -8.24
C VAL A 197 -1.23 1.33 -8.06
N VAL A 198 -0.65 0.35 -8.75
CA VAL A 198 -0.91 -1.06 -8.47
C VAL A 198 0.13 -1.55 -7.47
N HIS A 199 -0.31 -2.30 -6.47
CA HIS A 199 0.60 -2.84 -5.46
C HIS A 199 0.13 -4.19 -4.95
N HIS A 200 0.87 -5.24 -5.27
CA HIS A 200 0.61 -6.59 -4.77
C HIS A 200 1.74 -7.05 -3.84
N VAL A 201 1.35 -7.70 -2.75
CA VAL A 201 2.24 -8.30 -1.76
C VAL A 201 2.05 -9.80 -1.87
N VAL A 202 3.04 -10.47 -2.47
CA VAL A 202 2.98 -11.88 -2.87
C VAL A 202 4.18 -12.65 -2.34
N SER A 203 4.00 -13.94 -2.06
CA SER A 203 5.09 -14.79 -1.60
C SER A 203 5.91 -15.33 -2.76
N HIS A 204 7.23 -15.36 -2.58
CA HIS A 204 8.19 -15.86 -3.57
C HIS A 204 8.62 -17.32 -3.34
N THR A 205 7.97 -18.07 -2.45
CA THR A 205 8.27 -19.51 -2.30
C THR A 205 7.85 -20.26 -3.56
N SER A 206 8.60 -21.29 -3.96
CA SER A 206 8.31 -22.12 -5.14
C SER A 206 6.84 -22.51 -5.25
N ASP A 207 6.23 -22.92 -4.13
CA ASP A 207 4.85 -23.41 -4.10
C ASP A 207 3.80 -22.32 -4.37
N CYS A 208 4.16 -21.04 -4.25
CA CYS A 208 3.27 -19.91 -4.47
C CYS A 208 3.34 -19.34 -5.89
N THR A 209 4.48 -19.51 -6.56
CA THR A 209 4.79 -18.88 -7.86
C THR A 209 4.37 -19.73 -9.06
N TRP A 210 3.99 -20.99 -8.84
CA TRP A 210 3.49 -21.87 -9.92
C TRP A 210 2.19 -21.37 -10.54
N ARG A 211 2.16 -21.37 -11.87
CA ARG A 211 0.94 -21.16 -12.66
C ARG A 211 0.20 -22.49 -12.87
N THR A 212 -1.08 -22.39 -13.22
CA THR A 212 -1.91 -23.56 -13.53
C THR A 212 -1.47 -24.33 -14.78
N ASP A 213 -0.70 -23.67 -15.66
CA ASP A 213 -0.14 -24.26 -16.87
C ASP A 213 1.22 -24.95 -16.63
N GLY A 214 1.66 -25.08 -15.38
CA GLY A 214 2.94 -25.69 -15.02
C GLY A 214 4.16 -24.78 -15.21
N GLY A 215 3.97 -23.55 -15.70
CA GLY A 215 5.03 -22.55 -15.75
C GLY A 215 5.32 -21.95 -14.38
N ASN A 216 6.57 -21.49 -14.17
CA ASN A 216 6.90 -20.62 -13.04
C ASN A 216 6.86 -19.16 -13.50
N MET A 217 6.58 -18.26 -12.57
CA MET A 217 6.57 -16.83 -12.85
C MET A 217 7.95 -16.20 -13.01
N THR A 218 8.02 -15.12 -13.80
CA THR A 218 9.21 -14.30 -14.04
C THR A 218 9.21 -12.94 -13.33
N LYS A 219 8.08 -12.52 -12.72
CA LYS A 219 7.96 -11.24 -12.00
C LYS A 219 7.59 -11.44 -10.53
N ASN A 220 8.63 -11.36 -9.70
CA ASN A 220 8.75 -11.01 -8.27
C ASN A 220 7.74 -11.57 -7.25
N GLY A 221 8.31 -12.02 -6.13
CA GLY A 221 7.64 -12.02 -4.84
C GLY A 221 8.48 -11.28 -3.80
N LYS A 222 7.82 -10.81 -2.75
CA LYS A 222 8.44 -10.13 -1.62
C LYS A 222 8.83 -11.18 -0.59
N SER A 223 9.93 -10.99 0.12
CA SER A 223 10.12 -11.72 1.38
C SER A 223 9.05 -11.30 2.40
N PHE A 224 8.90 -12.03 3.51
CA PHE A 224 7.95 -11.61 4.54
C PHE A 224 8.39 -10.27 5.17
N GLU A 225 9.70 -10.10 5.36
CA GLU A 225 10.33 -8.88 5.84
C GLU A 225 10.09 -7.70 4.88
N GLU A 226 10.24 -7.91 3.57
CA GLU A 226 9.88 -6.90 2.56
C GLU A 226 8.38 -6.61 2.54
N ALA A 227 7.54 -7.62 2.72
CA ALA A 227 6.09 -7.44 2.81
C ALA A 227 5.71 -6.55 4.02
N LEU A 228 6.44 -6.63 5.12
CA LEU A 228 6.30 -5.74 6.28
C LEU A 228 6.81 -4.31 6.03
N ASN A 229 7.49 -4.05 4.92
CA ASN A 229 7.91 -2.72 4.51
C ASN A 229 6.92 -2.05 3.53
N ILE A 230 5.70 -2.57 3.43
CA ILE A 230 4.65 -2.06 2.53
C ILE A 230 4.42 -0.54 2.65
N VAL A 231 4.44 0.01 3.87
CA VAL A 231 4.28 1.46 4.09
C VAL A 231 5.41 2.25 3.45
N GLN A 232 6.65 1.80 3.64
CA GLN A 232 7.84 2.45 3.06
C GLN A 232 7.81 2.38 1.53
N GLU A 233 7.38 1.25 0.97
CA GLU A 233 7.22 1.11 -0.47
C GLU A 233 6.15 2.06 -1.04
N LEU A 234 5.02 2.22 -0.36
CA LEU A 234 3.99 3.17 -0.79
C LEU A 234 4.48 4.62 -0.71
N MET A 235 5.24 4.97 0.33
CA MET A 235 5.90 6.28 0.44
C MET A 235 6.89 6.48 -0.71
N SER A 236 7.73 5.48 -1.02
CA SER A 236 8.68 5.55 -2.14
C SER A 236 7.98 5.73 -3.49
N LYS A 237 6.85 5.05 -3.71
CA LYS A 237 6.01 5.24 -4.90
C LYS A 237 5.42 6.66 -4.96
N GLN A 238 4.97 7.20 -3.84
CA GLN A 238 4.45 8.57 -3.75
C GLN A 238 5.55 9.61 -4.01
N ASP A 239 6.76 9.41 -3.48
CA ASP A 239 7.90 10.28 -3.75
C ASP A 239 8.25 10.27 -5.24
N LYS A 240 8.21 9.10 -5.88
CA LYS A 240 8.45 8.96 -7.32
C LYS A 240 7.39 9.65 -8.16
N ILE A 241 6.11 9.49 -7.83
CA ILE A 241 5.02 10.25 -8.47
C ILE A 241 5.27 11.76 -8.35
N SER A 242 5.65 12.22 -7.16
CA SER A 242 5.91 13.63 -6.91
C SER A 242 7.06 14.16 -7.77
N ARG A 243 8.14 13.39 -7.94
CA ARG A 243 9.23 13.74 -8.86
C ARG A 243 8.80 13.79 -10.32
N LEU A 244 8.05 12.78 -10.77
CA LEU A 244 7.59 12.66 -12.15
C LEU A 244 6.64 13.79 -12.54
N THR A 245 5.74 14.16 -11.65
CA THR A 245 4.68 15.14 -11.94
C THR A 245 5.06 16.56 -11.57
N ARG A 246 6.14 16.72 -10.78
CA ARG A 246 6.53 17.98 -10.13
C ARG A 246 5.41 18.61 -9.31
N ASP A 247 4.45 17.79 -8.89
CA ASP A 247 3.29 18.19 -8.10
C ASP A 247 3.13 17.18 -6.95
N LYS A 248 2.84 17.69 -5.75
CA LYS A 248 2.54 16.83 -4.59
C LYS A 248 1.05 16.47 -4.64
N LYS A 249 0.67 15.71 -5.67
CA LYS A 249 -0.70 15.21 -5.78
C LYS A 249 -0.92 14.00 -4.88
N SER A 250 -2.13 13.93 -4.35
CA SER A 250 -2.62 12.77 -3.62
C SER A 250 -2.61 11.51 -4.48
N PHE A 251 -2.51 10.35 -3.83
CA PHE A 251 -2.46 9.06 -4.50
C PHE A 251 -3.41 8.04 -3.87
N VAL A 252 -3.77 7.02 -4.64
CA VAL A 252 -4.59 5.88 -4.23
C VAL A 252 -3.91 4.60 -4.72
N VAL A 253 -4.08 3.48 -4.01
CA VAL A 253 -3.69 2.18 -4.55
C VAL A 253 -4.93 1.58 -5.23
N GLY A 254 -5.08 1.83 -6.53
CA GLY A 254 -6.30 1.48 -7.28
C GLY A 254 -6.52 -0.02 -7.43
N ASP A 255 -5.47 -0.82 -7.25
CA ASP A 255 -5.56 -2.27 -7.17
C ASP A 255 -4.49 -2.81 -6.21
N ALA A 256 -4.94 -3.40 -5.09
CA ALA A 256 -4.09 -3.94 -4.05
C ALA A 256 -4.43 -5.40 -3.76
N ALA A 257 -3.43 -6.21 -3.44
CA ALA A 257 -3.63 -7.58 -3.01
C ALA A 257 -2.53 -7.99 -2.03
N ILE A 258 -2.89 -8.76 -1.00
CA ILE A 258 -1.96 -9.33 -0.05
C ILE A 258 -2.30 -10.81 0.03
N THR A 259 -1.37 -11.68 -0.35
CA THR A 259 -1.61 -13.12 -0.29
C THR A 259 -1.45 -13.66 1.12
N SER A 260 -2.14 -14.75 1.43
CA SER A 260 -1.84 -15.62 2.56
C SER A 260 -1.01 -16.85 2.18
N CYS A 261 -0.54 -16.95 0.92
CA CYS A 261 0.34 -18.03 0.49
C CYS A 261 1.69 -17.94 1.22
N SER A 262 2.12 -19.03 1.86
CA SER A 262 3.33 -19.17 2.70
C SER A 262 3.44 -18.28 3.95
N TRP A 263 2.69 -17.19 4.06
CA TRP A 263 2.65 -16.34 5.26
C TRP A 263 1.44 -16.57 6.14
N ASP A 264 0.53 -17.45 5.71
CA ASP A 264 -0.75 -17.72 6.36
C ASP A 264 -1.58 -16.46 6.63
N GLY A 265 -2.68 -16.60 7.39
CA GLY A 265 -3.55 -15.47 7.69
C GLY A 265 -3.02 -14.54 8.79
N VAL A 266 -2.14 -15.01 9.67
CA VAL A 266 -1.45 -14.20 10.67
C VAL A 266 -0.46 -13.27 9.98
N GLY A 267 0.33 -13.77 9.03
CA GLY A 267 1.24 -12.92 8.25
C GLY A 267 0.48 -11.86 7.44
N GLN A 268 -0.62 -12.26 6.77
CA GLN A 268 -1.50 -11.32 6.06
C GLN A 268 -2.07 -10.25 7.02
N SER A 269 -2.51 -10.66 8.21
CA SER A 269 -3.02 -9.77 9.26
C SER A 269 -1.97 -8.75 9.73
N ARG A 270 -0.70 -9.17 9.91
CA ARG A 270 0.39 -8.26 10.30
C ARG A 270 0.67 -7.19 9.26
N ILE A 271 0.74 -7.57 7.97
CA ILE A 271 0.94 -6.62 6.86
C ILE A 271 -0.22 -5.61 6.82
N LEU A 272 -1.46 -6.08 6.95
CA LEU A 272 -2.64 -5.21 7.03
C LEU A 272 -2.60 -4.29 8.25
N SER A 273 -2.16 -4.80 9.41
CA SER A 273 -2.04 -4.01 10.63
C SER A 273 -1.14 -2.81 10.42
N GLN A 274 0.05 -2.99 9.84
CA GLN A 274 0.97 -1.89 9.59
C GLN A 274 0.38 -0.81 8.69
N MET A 275 -0.37 -1.21 7.66
CA MET A 275 -1.08 -0.26 6.79
C MET A 275 -2.12 0.55 7.56
N VAL A 276 -2.87 -0.10 8.44
CA VAL A 276 -3.89 0.57 9.28
C VAL A 276 -3.24 1.48 10.31
N ASP A 277 -2.18 1.03 10.98
CA ASP A 277 -1.47 1.80 12.01
C ASP A 277 -0.80 3.06 11.44
N LYS A 278 -0.46 3.05 10.14
CA LYS A 278 0.12 4.19 9.42
C LYS A 278 -0.88 4.95 8.55
N MET A 279 -2.16 4.56 8.54
CA MET A 279 -3.18 5.17 7.69
C MET A 279 -3.31 6.69 7.90
N CYS A 280 -3.32 7.14 9.16
CA CYS A 280 -3.41 8.58 9.48
C CYS A 280 -2.22 9.37 8.94
N ASP A 281 -1.01 8.86 9.10
CA ASP A 281 0.22 9.48 8.59
C ASP A 281 0.24 9.51 7.06
N LEU A 282 -0.11 8.39 6.42
CA LEU A 282 -0.23 8.29 4.97
C LEU A 282 -1.26 9.28 4.41
N ILE A 283 -2.42 9.43 5.05
CA ILE A 283 -3.47 10.35 4.58
C ILE A 283 -3.03 11.81 4.78
N LYS A 284 -2.66 12.19 6.01
CA LYS A 284 -2.34 13.59 6.37
C LYS A 284 -1.07 14.10 5.69
N ASN A 285 -0.01 13.30 5.72
CA ASN A 285 1.32 13.76 5.36
C ASN A 285 1.75 13.32 3.95
N ARG A 286 1.08 12.31 3.37
CA ARG A 286 1.42 11.76 2.04
C ARG A 286 0.27 11.85 1.03
N GLY A 287 -0.89 12.37 1.42
CA GLY A 287 -2.03 12.52 0.53
C GLY A 287 -2.59 11.17 0.05
N PHE A 288 -2.49 10.13 0.86
CA PHE A 288 -3.07 8.82 0.55
C PHE A 288 -4.60 8.87 0.58
N HIS A 289 -5.27 8.25 -0.39
CA HIS A 289 -6.73 8.12 -0.46
C HIS A 289 -7.19 6.68 -0.24
N GLY A 290 -6.30 5.78 0.20
CA GLY A 290 -6.63 4.40 0.50
C GLY A 290 -6.32 3.41 -0.63
N MET A 291 -6.89 2.20 -0.53
CA MET A 291 -6.60 1.08 -1.42
C MET A 291 -7.84 0.26 -1.80
N ASN A 292 -7.90 -0.15 -3.06
CA ASN A 292 -8.85 -1.15 -3.55
C ASN A 292 -8.29 -2.55 -3.28
N LEU A 293 -8.53 -3.08 -2.09
CA LEU A 293 -7.99 -4.38 -1.72
C LEU A 293 -8.88 -5.50 -2.28
N ARG A 294 -8.31 -6.31 -3.17
CA ARG A 294 -9.05 -7.25 -4.04
C ARG A 294 -9.79 -8.36 -3.29
N SER A 295 -11.03 -8.19 -2.84
CA SER A 295 -11.76 -9.18 -2.03
C SER A 295 -12.11 -10.56 -2.66
N TYR A 296 -11.49 -10.94 -3.78
CA TYR A 296 -11.72 -12.18 -4.51
C TYR A 296 -10.53 -12.54 -5.39
N SER A 297 -10.32 -13.84 -5.57
CA SER A 297 -9.32 -14.36 -6.52
C SER A 297 -9.82 -14.24 -7.96
N PRO A 298 -8.96 -13.82 -8.91
CA PRO A 298 -9.28 -13.92 -10.32
C PRO A 298 -9.55 -15.37 -10.73
N HIS A 299 -10.25 -15.51 -11.86
CA HIS A 299 -10.43 -16.81 -12.51
C HIS A 299 -9.07 -17.49 -12.70
N PRO A 300 -8.92 -18.81 -12.46
CA PRO A 300 -7.62 -19.48 -12.50
C PRO A 300 -6.78 -19.18 -13.75
N GLN A 301 -7.40 -19.10 -14.92
CA GLN A 301 -6.75 -18.80 -16.21
C GLN A 301 -6.24 -17.35 -16.33
N LEU A 302 -6.71 -16.45 -15.46
CA LEU A 302 -6.29 -15.04 -15.40
C LEU A 302 -5.27 -14.80 -14.29
N ARG A 303 -4.86 -15.85 -13.55
CA ARG A 303 -3.93 -15.71 -12.44
C ARG A 303 -2.51 -15.54 -12.95
N SER A 304 -2.06 -14.29 -12.92
CA SER A 304 -0.76 -13.86 -13.42
C SER A 304 0.36 -14.00 -12.40
N LEU A 305 0.04 -13.93 -11.09
CA LEU A 305 0.98 -13.86 -9.96
C LEU A 305 1.29 -15.22 -9.30
N GLY A 306 0.88 -16.32 -9.95
CA GLY A 306 0.89 -17.67 -9.41
C GLY A 306 -0.49 -18.09 -8.90
N HIS A 307 -0.87 -19.35 -9.16
CA HIS A 307 -2.19 -19.87 -8.83
C HIS A 307 -2.50 -19.76 -7.34
N ASN A 308 -1.51 -20.09 -6.51
CA ASN A 308 -1.63 -20.11 -5.05
C ASN A 308 -1.52 -18.71 -4.45
N ASN A 309 -0.67 -17.84 -5.00
CA ASN A 309 -0.64 -16.43 -4.59
C ASN A 309 -2.02 -15.79 -4.79
N GLU A 310 -2.54 -15.82 -6.02
CA GLU A 310 -3.80 -15.14 -6.32
C GLU A 310 -5.03 -15.85 -5.78
N GLY A 311 -4.99 -17.18 -5.69
CA GLY A 311 -6.00 -18.01 -5.03
C GLY A 311 -6.14 -17.73 -3.53
N LYS A 312 -5.10 -17.17 -2.92
CA LYS A 312 -5.03 -16.88 -1.48
C LYS A 312 -4.96 -15.39 -1.19
N TYR A 313 -5.40 -14.52 -2.09
CA TYR A 313 -5.67 -13.12 -1.73
C TYR A 313 -6.79 -13.00 -0.69
N VAL A 314 -7.53 -14.08 -0.40
CA VAL A 314 -8.79 -14.07 0.36
C VAL A 314 -8.67 -13.83 1.88
N TRP A 315 -8.75 -12.56 2.32
CA TRP A 315 -9.02 -12.15 3.72
C TRP A 315 -10.30 -12.76 4.32
N GLY A 316 -11.28 -13.10 3.49
CA GLY A 316 -12.57 -13.65 3.91
C GLY A 316 -12.45 -14.99 4.67
N SER A 317 -11.28 -15.62 4.63
CA SER A 317 -11.02 -16.94 5.22
C SER A 317 -10.37 -16.90 6.60
N ASN A 318 -9.87 -15.75 7.07
CA ASN A 318 -9.16 -15.62 8.34
C ASN A 318 -9.76 -14.50 9.23
N ALA A 319 -10.01 -14.80 10.51
CA ALA A 319 -10.65 -13.85 11.44
C ALA A 319 -9.76 -12.65 11.77
N ASP A 320 -8.45 -12.84 11.91
CA ASP A 320 -7.51 -11.78 12.26
C ASP A 320 -7.34 -10.77 11.12
N ALA A 321 -7.18 -11.26 9.88
CA ALA A 321 -7.13 -10.39 8.70
C ALA A 321 -8.43 -9.59 8.54
N LYS A 322 -9.60 -10.20 8.77
CA LYS A 322 -10.89 -9.50 8.78
C LYS A 322 -10.94 -8.40 9.85
N ASN A 323 -10.46 -8.69 11.06
CA ASN A 323 -10.45 -7.71 12.14
C ASN A 323 -9.58 -6.50 11.79
N GLN A 324 -8.43 -6.70 11.15
CA GLN A 324 -7.58 -5.59 10.70
C GLN A 324 -8.24 -4.76 9.59
N LEU A 325 -8.93 -5.40 8.65
CA LEU A 325 -9.70 -4.68 7.62
C LEU A 325 -10.80 -3.85 8.23
N GLN A 326 -11.58 -4.41 9.16
CA GLN A 326 -12.64 -3.70 9.84
C GLN A 326 -12.08 -2.52 10.65
N ARG A 327 -10.97 -2.73 11.38
CA ARG A 327 -10.27 -1.66 12.09
C ARG A 327 -9.86 -0.52 11.15
N GLY A 328 -9.31 -0.85 9.98
CA GLY A 328 -8.97 0.13 8.94
C GLY A 328 -10.20 0.85 8.38
N HIS A 329 -11.30 0.13 8.16
CA HIS A 329 -12.55 0.69 7.68
C HIS A 329 -13.13 1.70 8.68
N ASP A 330 -13.20 1.33 9.95
CA ASP A 330 -13.73 2.19 11.02
C ASP A 330 -12.83 3.42 11.25
N LEU A 331 -11.51 3.24 11.11
CA LEU A 331 -10.58 4.36 11.11
C LEU A 331 -10.82 5.30 9.91
N ALA A 332 -11.00 4.76 8.69
CA ALA A 332 -11.29 5.55 7.50
C ALA A 332 -12.61 6.36 7.65
N VAL A 333 -13.67 5.75 8.19
CA VAL A 333 -14.93 6.46 8.51
C VAL A 333 -14.67 7.61 9.47
N ARG A 334 -13.96 7.36 10.58
CA ARG A 334 -13.64 8.40 11.55
C ARG A 334 -12.80 9.52 10.93
N ILE A 335 -11.78 9.18 10.14
CA ILE A 335 -10.93 10.17 9.43
C ILE A 335 -11.78 11.05 8.53
N MET A 336 -12.70 10.48 7.75
CA MET A 336 -13.55 11.26 6.86
C MET A 336 -14.52 12.15 7.61
N THR A 337 -15.05 11.72 8.76
CA THR A 337 -15.97 12.54 9.58
C THR A 337 -15.27 13.65 10.38
N ASN A 338 -14.13 13.35 10.99
CA ASN A 338 -13.33 14.27 11.80
C ASN A 338 -11.88 13.79 11.88
N MET A 339 -11.09 14.21 10.89
CA MET A 339 -9.69 13.82 10.73
C MET A 339 -8.78 14.25 11.90
N GLU A 340 -9.07 15.38 12.55
CA GLU A 340 -8.28 15.84 13.68
C GLU A 340 -8.40 14.90 14.87
N THR A 341 -9.64 14.60 15.30
CA THR A 341 -9.89 13.72 16.43
C THR A 341 -9.47 12.29 16.11
N ALA A 342 -9.82 11.79 14.92
CA ALA A 342 -9.54 10.41 14.53
C ALA A 342 -8.04 10.04 14.60
N CYS A 343 -7.16 10.98 14.23
CA CYS A 343 -5.72 10.76 14.18
C CYS A 343 -4.96 11.28 15.42
N LYS A 344 -5.64 11.90 16.38
CA LYS A 344 -5.10 12.17 17.73
C LYS A 344 -5.28 10.95 18.63
N ASP A 345 -6.38 10.21 18.45
CA ASP A 345 -6.68 8.96 19.18
C ASP A 345 -5.97 7.73 18.64
N THR A 346 -5.25 7.83 17.52
CA THR A 346 -4.27 6.82 17.13
C THR A 346 -3.01 7.00 17.97
N THR A 347 -3.12 6.82 19.29
CA THR A 347 -2.03 6.15 20.01
C THR A 347 -1.76 4.90 19.17
N PRO A 348 -0.52 4.57 18.79
CA PRO A 348 -0.25 3.28 18.18
C PRO A 348 -0.96 2.30 19.09
N VAL A 349 -2.01 1.65 18.56
CA VAL A 349 -2.44 0.42 19.18
C VAL A 349 -1.21 -0.41 18.89
N THR A 350 -0.28 -0.42 19.85
CA THR A 350 0.66 -1.51 20.01
C THR A 350 -0.25 -2.65 19.74
N VAL A 351 -0.08 -3.33 18.59
CA VAL A 351 -0.77 -4.57 18.31
C VAL A 351 -0.74 -5.22 19.66
N LYS A 352 -1.91 -5.31 20.32
CA LYS A 352 -1.98 -6.10 21.53
C LYS A 352 -1.68 -7.42 20.88
N ASP A 353 -0.39 -7.76 20.90
CA ASP A 353 0.13 -9.03 20.49
C ASP A 353 -0.95 -9.93 21.06
N PHE A 354 -1.59 -10.69 20.18
CA PHE A 354 -2.43 -11.76 20.65
C PHE A 354 -1.43 -12.69 21.35
N ILE A 355 -1.05 -12.33 22.58
CA ILE A 355 -0.40 -13.18 23.53
C ILE A 355 -1.55 -14.13 23.83
N THR A 356 -1.69 -15.12 22.96
CA THR A 356 -2.40 -16.31 23.31
C THR A 356 -1.53 -16.95 24.37
N ILE A 357 -1.71 -16.51 25.62
CA ILE A 357 -1.21 -17.22 26.78
C ILE A 357 -2.01 -18.52 26.76
N LYS A 358 -1.56 -19.52 25.99
CA LYS A 358 -1.99 -20.90 26.22
C LYS A 358 -1.48 -21.24 27.60
N LYS A 359 -2.35 -21.06 28.59
CA LYS A 359 -2.06 -21.19 30.01
C LYS A 359 -1.80 -22.66 30.32
N HIS A 360 -0.60 -23.13 30.02
CA HIS A 360 0.01 -24.22 30.76
C HIS A 360 0.88 -23.61 31.85
N LEU A 361 0.24 -22.94 32.81
CA LEU A 361 0.85 -22.77 34.12
C LEU A 361 0.85 -24.15 34.77
N LYS A 362 1.85 -24.98 34.45
CA LYS A 362 2.22 -26.09 35.31
C LYS A 362 2.88 -25.49 36.55
N ALA A 363 2.06 -24.94 37.45
CA ALA A 363 2.50 -24.51 38.78
C ALA A 363 2.88 -25.71 39.68
N SER A 364 3.05 -26.90 39.10
CA SER A 364 3.43 -28.11 39.82
C SER A 364 4.92 -28.18 40.12
N GLU A 365 5.79 -27.47 39.39
CA GLU A 365 7.24 -27.64 39.54
C GLU A 365 7.92 -26.34 39.14
N ASP A 366 8.32 -25.52 40.12
CA ASP A 366 9.48 -24.60 40.12
C ASP A 366 9.85 -23.77 38.87
N VAL A 367 9.00 -23.71 37.85
CA VAL A 367 9.28 -23.14 36.54
C VAL A 367 8.04 -22.41 36.06
N LEU A 368 8.21 -21.16 35.67
CA LEU A 368 7.20 -20.37 34.97
C LEU A 368 7.54 -20.41 33.49
N SER A 369 6.62 -20.87 32.62
CA SER A 369 6.79 -20.77 31.17
C SER A 369 5.60 -20.08 30.48
N VAL A 370 5.91 -19.39 29.38
CA VAL A 370 4.95 -18.69 28.52
C VAL A 370 5.29 -18.94 27.06
N ILE A 371 4.28 -19.05 26.22
CA ILE A 371 4.44 -19.12 24.77
C ILE A 371 4.09 -17.75 24.18
N ILE A 372 5.00 -17.19 23.36
CA ILE A 372 4.84 -15.89 22.71
C ILE A 372 4.90 -16.09 21.19
N ASP A 373 3.88 -15.59 20.52
CA ASP A 373 3.76 -15.61 19.07
C ASP A 373 3.12 -14.29 18.62
N PRO A 374 3.77 -13.47 17.75
CA PRO A 374 5.09 -13.65 17.12
C PRO A 374 6.30 -13.71 18.05
N ILE A 375 7.31 -14.49 17.65
CA ILE A 375 8.65 -14.55 18.26
C ILE A 375 9.62 -13.43 17.82
N GLU A 376 9.33 -12.73 16.74
CA GLU A 376 10.28 -11.80 16.10
C GLU A 376 10.60 -10.56 16.94
N ASN A 377 11.85 -10.11 16.89
CA ASN A 377 12.35 -8.89 17.53
C ASN A 377 12.18 -8.85 19.06
N ILE A 378 11.99 -9.97 19.76
CA ILE A 378 11.91 -9.94 21.23
C ILE A 378 13.30 -9.61 21.82
N LYS A 379 13.39 -8.46 22.50
CA LYS A 379 14.57 -8.03 23.27
C LYS A 379 14.60 -8.70 24.64
N GLN A 380 13.45 -8.73 25.32
CA GLN A 380 13.32 -9.18 26.69
C GLN A 380 11.89 -9.63 26.97
N VAL A 381 11.74 -10.65 27.82
CA VAL A 381 10.44 -11.07 28.38
C VAL A 381 10.57 -11.10 29.88
N VAL A 382 9.70 -10.41 30.61
CA VAL A 382 9.69 -10.43 32.08
C VAL A 382 8.33 -10.79 32.64
N ALA A 383 8.33 -11.49 33.76
CA ALA A 383 7.15 -11.79 34.55
C ALA A 383 7.17 -11.01 35.87
N ILE A 384 6.03 -10.43 36.24
CA ILE A 384 5.86 -9.60 37.44
C ILE A 384 4.71 -10.20 38.27
N PRO A 385 5.00 -11.07 39.24
CA PRO A 385 4.00 -11.60 40.16
C PRO A 385 3.48 -10.51 41.12
N SER A 386 2.17 -10.47 41.34
CA SER A 386 1.54 -9.48 42.21
C SER A 386 2.05 -9.52 43.66
N ASN A 387 2.52 -10.67 44.14
CA ASN A 387 3.07 -10.84 45.48
C ASN A 387 4.54 -10.42 45.62
N TRP A 388 5.20 -9.95 44.55
CA TRP A 388 6.64 -9.64 44.55
C TRP A 388 6.95 -8.13 44.63
N LYS A 389 5.99 -7.28 44.99
CA LYS A 389 6.18 -5.83 45.26
C LYS A 389 7.01 -5.08 44.20
N GLY A 390 6.78 -5.38 42.92
CA GLY A 390 7.47 -4.73 41.79
C GLY A 390 8.77 -5.41 41.33
N HIS A 391 9.23 -6.47 42.01
CA HIS A 391 10.29 -7.31 41.46
C HIS A 391 9.77 -8.14 40.27
N PHE A 392 10.65 -8.35 39.29
CA PHE A 392 10.37 -9.14 38.10
C PHE A 392 11.39 -10.27 37.96
N ILE A 393 11.03 -11.28 37.18
CA ILE A 393 11.94 -12.32 36.70
C ILE A 393 12.00 -12.26 35.18
N GLU A 394 13.20 -12.35 34.63
CA GLU A 394 13.39 -12.47 33.20
C GLU A 394 13.14 -13.91 32.76
N LEU A 395 12.28 -14.08 31.76
CA LEU A 395 12.02 -15.37 31.14
C LEU A 395 12.99 -15.56 29.98
N VAL A 396 13.75 -16.65 30.03
CA VAL A 396 14.76 -16.99 29.04
C VAL A 396 14.13 -17.83 27.94
N LYS A 397 14.47 -17.54 26.69
CA LYS A 397 14.00 -18.30 25.53
C LYS A 397 14.40 -19.77 25.66
N SER A 398 13.44 -20.66 25.50
CA SER A 398 13.65 -22.11 25.52
C SER A 398 14.51 -22.54 24.34
N SER A 399 15.40 -23.50 24.58
CA SER A 399 16.24 -24.11 23.55
C SER A 399 15.47 -25.13 22.69
N THR A 400 14.36 -25.66 23.18
CA THR A 400 13.60 -26.75 22.55
C THR A 400 12.34 -26.26 21.83
N ASN A 401 11.77 -25.14 22.28
CA ASN A 401 10.66 -24.49 21.60
C ASN A 401 10.99 -23.00 21.44
N PRO A 402 11.24 -22.52 20.20
CA PRO A 402 11.65 -21.14 20.00
C PRO A 402 10.58 -20.15 20.47
N HIS A 403 9.30 -20.51 20.48
CA HIS A 403 8.21 -19.65 20.94
C HIS A 403 8.04 -19.63 22.46
N GLU A 404 8.74 -20.49 23.21
CA GLU A 404 8.60 -20.60 24.65
C GLU A 404 9.68 -19.80 25.38
N TYR A 405 9.28 -19.11 26.45
CA TYR A 405 10.15 -18.41 27.37
C TYR A 405 9.87 -18.92 28.79
N SER A 406 10.92 -19.23 29.55
CA SER A 406 10.78 -19.84 30.88
C SER A 406 11.82 -19.35 31.87
N ALA A 407 11.50 -19.47 33.16
CA ALA A 407 12.44 -19.21 34.24
C ALA A 407 12.18 -20.12 35.43
N ASP A 408 13.26 -20.54 36.10
CA ASP A 408 13.20 -21.23 37.39
C ASP A 408 12.84 -20.23 38.50
N ILE A 409 11.84 -20.56 39.30
CA ILE A 409 11.30 -19.75 40.39
C ILE A 409 11.56 -20.36 41.78
N LYS A 410 12.49 -21.33 41.91
CA LYS A 410 12.84 -21.98 43.20
C LYS A 410 13.18 -21.00 44.31
N SER A 411 13.87 -19.92 43.98
CA SER A 411 14.33 -18.93 44.97
C SER A 411 13.22 -18.01 45.47
N ARG A 412 12.09 -17.91 44.76
CA ARG A 412 10.92 -17.09 45.13
C ARG A 412 9.65 -17.73 44.60
N LYS A 413 8.80 -18.25 45.50
CA LYS A 413 7.55 -18.91 45.10
C LYS A 413 6.50 -17.90 44.62
N ILE A 414 5.85 -18.21 43.49
CA ILE A 414 4.62 -17.54 43.07
C ILE A 414 3.46 -18.23 43.77
N LEU A 415 2.67 -17.48 44.56
CA LEU A 415 1.53 -18.05 45.28
C LEU A 415 0.41 -18.40 44.29
N LYS A 416 -0.37 -19.45 44.57
CA LYS A 416 -1.48 -19.90 43.71
C LYS A 416 -2.53 -18.81 43.46
N SER A 417 -2.66 -17.84 44.37
CA SER A 417 -3.58 -16.70 44.27
C SER A 417 -2.96 -15.46 43.61
N SER A 418 -1.67 -15.49 43.25
CA SER A 418 -0.99 -14.36 42.61
C SER A 418 -1.40 -14.22 41.15
N THR A 419 -1.64 -12.98 40.73
CA THR A 419 -1.70 -12.64 39.31
C THR A 419 -0.27 -12.42 38.80
N VAL A 420 0.05 -12.92 37.61
CA VAL A 420 1.35 -12.70 36.97
C VAL A 420 1.14 -11.82 35.74
N LYS A 421 1.77 -10.64 35.73
CA LYS A 421 1.82 -9.76 34.55
C LYS A 421 3.02 -10.13 33.71
N ILE A 422 2.82 -10.43 32.42
CA ILE A 422 3.90 -10.64 31.45
C ILE A 422 4.13 -9.36 30.67
N VAL A 423 5.39 -8.94 30.56
CA VAL A 423 5.81 -7.78 29.77
C VAL A 423 6.81 -8.26 28.73
N VAL A 424 6.52 -7.99 27.46
CA VAL A 424 7.38 -8.34 26.32
C VAL A 424 7.95 -7.05 25.76
N THR A 425 9.27 -6.90 25.79
CA THR A 425 9.98 -5.77 25.19
C THR A 425 10.51 -6.23 23.84
N ARG A 426 10.11 -5.57 22.75
CA ARG A 426 10.65 -5.82 21.41
C ARG A 426 11.73 -4.79 21.07
N ARG A 427 12.75 -5.20 20.31
CA ARG A 427 13.69 -4.29 19.64
C ARG A 427 12.89 -3.49 18.61
N PRO A 428 13.19 -2.19 18.43
CA PRO A 428 12.80 -1.52 17.20
C PRO A 428 13.33 -2.36 16.02
N PRO A 429 12.67 -2.36 14.84
CA PRO A 429 13.31 -2.89 13.64
C PRO A 429 14.70 -2.27 13.53
N LEU A 430 15.73 -3.10 13.35
CA LEU A 430 17.09 -2.62 13.21
C LEU A 430 17.10 -1.60 12.06
N PRO A 431 17.64 -0.38 12.24
CA PRO A 431 18.03 0.42 11.09
C PRO A 431 19.04 -0.41 10.29
N ASP A 432 18.91 -0.36 8.97
CA ASP A 432 19.76 -1.09 8.04
C ASP A 432 21.23 -1.01 8.50
N LYS A 433 21.89 -2.18 8.59
CA LYS A 433 23.35 -2.19 8.67
C LYS A 433 23.87 -1.56 7.39
N ILE A 434 24.30 -0.30 7.49
CA ILE A 434 25.21 0.32 6.53
C ILE A 434 26.51 -0.46 6.65
N THR A 435 26.75 -1.39 5.73
CA THR A 435 28.09 -1.90 5.49
C THR A 435 28.85 -0.77 4.81
N ILE A 436 29.66 -0.04 5.57
CA ILE A 436 30.72 0.78 5.00
C ILE A 436 31.75 -0.22 4.45
N LEU A 437 31.86 -0.28 3.13
CA LEU A 437 33.03 -0.83 2.48
C LEU A 437 34.09 0.28 2.52
N ASP A 438 35.10 0.10 3.37
CA ASP A 438 36.35 0.84 3.23
C ASP A 438 37.03 0.40 1.93
N TRP A 439 37.56 1.39 1.21
CA TRP A 439 38.11 1.39 -0.15
C TRP A 439 38.72 0.10 -0.69
#